data_AF-A0A3E5GG77-F1
#
_entry.id   AF-A0A3E5GG77-F1
#
_cell.length_a   1.000
_cell.length_b   1.000
_cell.length_c   1.000
_cell.angle_alpha   90.00
_cell.angle_beta   90.00
_cell.angle_gamma   90.00
#
_symmetry.space_group_name_H-M   'P 1'
#
loop_
_entity.id
_entity.type
_entity.pdbx_description
1 polymer ?
#
loop_
_entity_poly.entity_id
_entity_poly.type
_entity_poly.pdbx_seq_one_letter_code
_entity_poly.pdbx_strand_id
1 'polypeptide(L)' 'MAFKLKPDKKESENKTIRFPVDLIDEINTAIAKKEVSFSGFVIQACQYALNELEDSDEDNSQNSKK' A
#
# COMPACT_ATOMS: atom_id res chain seq x y z
N MET A 1 -39.07 3.03 -13.01
CA MET A 1 -37.73 3.48 -13.43
C MET A 1 -36.70 2.63 -12.70
N ALA A 2 -35.84 1.90 -13.41
CA ALA A 2 -34.91 0.97 -12.80
C ALA A 2 -33.59 1.69 -12.44
N PHE A 3 -33.24 1.66 -11.17
CA PHE A 3 -31.97 2.16 -10.64
C PHE A 3 -30.82 1.33 -11.23
N LYS A 4 -30.06 1.91 -12.15
CA LYS A 4 -28.87 1.27 -12.74
C LYS A 4 -27.63 1.69 -11.94
N LEU A 5 -27.30 0.91 -10.92
CA LEU A 5 -26.04 1.03 -10.21
C LEU A 5 -24.93 0.50 -11.12
N LYS A 6 -24.08 1.39 -11.66
CA LYS A 6 -22.86 0.97 -12.38
C LYS A 6 -21.93 0.29 -11.37
N PRO A 7 -21.45 -0.93 -11.63
CA PRO A 7 -20.53 -1.60 -10.73
C PRO A 7 -19.11 -1.05 -10.97
N ASP A 8 -18.83 0.14 -10.47
CA ASP A 8 -17.43 0.59 -10.31
C ASP A 8 -16.89 -0.05 -9.03
N LYS A 9 -16.87 -1.40 -9.03
CA LYS A 9 -16.41 -2.18 -7.89
C LYS A 9 -14.93 -2.40 -8.11
N LYS A 10 -14.09 -1.48 -7.66
CA LYS A 10 -12.69 -1.83 -7.38
C LYS A 10 -12.73 -3.01 -6.42
N GLU A 11 -12.33 -4.18 -6.90
CA GLU A 11 -12.29 -5.39 -6.08
C GLU A 11 -11.29 -5.15 -4.96
N SER A 12 -11.80 -5.03 -3.73
CA SER A 12 -11.00 -4.87 -2.52
C SER A 12 -11.35 -5.99 -1.56
N GLU A 13 -10.36 -6.77 -1.15
CA GLU A 13 -10.51 -7.76 -0.11
C GLU A 13 -10.18 -7.14 1.25
N ASN A 14 -11.01 -7.39 2.27
CA ASN A 14 -10.67 -7.03 3.64
C ASN A 14 -9.60 -7.99 4.19
N LYS A 15 -8.50 -7.46 4.70
CA LYS A 15 -7.44 -8.22 5.39
C LYS A 15 -7.24 -7.63 6.79
N THR A 16 -7.31 -8.47 7.81
CA THR A 16 -7.06 -8.07 9.21
C THR A 16 -5.65 -8.46 9.62
N ILE A 17 -4.84 -7.48 10.01
CA ILE A 17 -3.47 -7.69 10.50
C ILE A 17 -3.26 -6.90 11.79
N ARG A 18 -2.33 -7.37 12.64
CA ARG A 18 -2.00 -6.71 13.91
C ARG A 18 -0.77 -5.83 13.75
N PHE A 19 -0.89 -4.58 14.16
CA PHE A 19 0.22 -3.63 14.25
C PHE A 19 0.63 -3.47 15.72
N PRO A 20 1.93 -3.28 16.01
CA PRO A 20 2.37 -2.77 17.30
C PRO A 20 1.73 -1.42 17.62
N VAL A 21 1.42 -1.18 18.89
CA VAL A 21 0.73 0.05 19.32
C VAL A 21 1.59 1.28 19.06
N ASP A 22 2.89 1.19 19.32
CA ASP A 22 3.85 2.27 19.10
C ASP A 22 3.85 2.72 17.63
N LEU A 23 3.86 1.76 16.70
CA LEU A 23 3.84 2.02 15.27
C LEU A 23 2.54 2.71 14.83
N ILE A 24 1.40 2.34 15.42
CA ILE A 24 0.10 2.99 15.12
C ILE A 24 0.13 4.46 15.55
N ASP A 25 0.69 4.75 16.71
CA ASP A 25 0.79 6.12 17.24
C ASP A 25 1.69 7.01 16.36
N GLU A 26 2.84 6.46 15.95
CA GLU A 26 3.76 7.14 15.02
C GLU A 26 3.10 7.42 13.67
N ILE A 27 2.39 6.43 13.10
CA ILE A 27 1.66 6.60 11.84
C ILE A 27 0.58 7.68 12.00
N ASN A 28 -0.23 7.61 13.05
CA ASN A 28 -1.29 8.60 13.30
C ASN A 28 -0.73 10.01 13.44
N THR A 29 0.39 10.17 14.13
CA THR A 29 1.08 11.46 14.28
C THR A 29 1.62 11.95 12.94
N ALA A 30 2.21 11.07 12.12
CA ALA A 30 2.75 11.41 10.81
C ALA A 30 1.68 11.81 9.78
N ILE A 31 0.49 11.19 9.86
CA ILE A 31 -0.64 11.50 8.97
C ILE A 31 -1.57 12.58 9.53
N ALA A 32 -1.45 12.99 10.80
CA ALA A 32 -2.34 13.97 11.43
C ALA A 32 -2.42 15.33 10.69
N LYS A 33 -1.35 15.71 9.99
CA LYS A 33 -1.29 16.95 9.18
C LYS A 33 -1.49 16.72 7.69
N LYS A 34 -1.76 15.49 7.27
CA LYS A 34 -1.95 15.07 5.89
C LYS A 34 -3.42 14.70 5.69
N GLU A 35 -3.98 15.00 4.53
CA GLU A 35 -5.35 14.60 4.18
C GLU A 35 -5.40 13.12 3.74
N VAL A 36 -4.77 12.22 4.51
CA VAL A 36 -4.63 10.79 4.19
C VAL A 36 -5.14 9.95 5.36
N SER A 37 -5.97 8.96 5.07
CA SER A 37 -6.44 7.99 6.06
C SER A 37 -5.36 6.96 6.40
N PHE A 38 -5.47 6.33 7.58
CA PHE A 38 -4.58 5.23 7.96
C PHE A 38 -4.53 4.12 6.89
N SER A 39 -5.69 3.73 6.36
CA SER A 39 -5.76 2.74 5.27
C SER A 39 -5.05 3.21 4.00
N GLY A 40 -5.21 4.48 3.62
CA GLY A 40 -4.53 5.06 2.46
C GLY A 40 -3.02 5.12 2.63
N PHE A 41 -2.55 5.39 3.85
CA PHE A 41 -1.13 5.33 4.19
C PHE A 41 -0.57 3.90 4.06
N VAL A 42 -1.25 2.91 4.64
CA VAL A 42 -0.81 1.51 4.59
C VAL A 42 -0.75 1.00 3.15
N ILE A 43 -1.73 1.32 2.31
CA ILE A 43 -1.72 0.92 0.89
C ILE A 43 -0.49 1.50 0.17
N GLN A 44 -0.21 2.79 0.36
CA GLN A 44 0.94 3.45 -0.27
C GLN A 44 2.28 2.89 0.25
N ALA A 45 2.39 2.65 1.56
CA ALA A 45 3.58 2.04 2.14
C ALA A 45 3.83 0.64 1.56
N CYS A 46 2.79 -0.18 1.40
CA CYS A 46 2.90 -1.47 0.76
C CYS A 46 3.29 -1.37 -0.72
N GLN A 47 2.70 -0.45 -1.48
CA GLN A 47 3.06 -0.23 -2.88
C GLN A 47 4.52 0.20 -3.04
N TYR A 48 4.97 1.14 -2.21
CA TYR A 48 6.35 1.58 -2.20
C TYR A 48 7.31 0.43 -1.87
N ALA A 49 7.02 -0.34 -0.81
CA ALA A 49 7.85 -1.48 -0.42
C ALA A 49 7.90 -2.56 -1.51
N LEU A 50 6.80 -2.83 -2.21
CA LEU A 50 6.78 -3.78 -3.33
C LEU A 50 7.62 -3.27 -4.52
N ASN A 51 7.48 -2.00 -4.89
CA ASN A 51 8.26 -1.43 -5.99
C ASN A 51 9.77 -1.48 -5.71
N GLU A 52 10.21 -1.13 -4.50
CA GLU A 52 11.63 -1.19 -4.13
C GLU A 52 12.20 -2.62 -4.14
N LEU A 53 11.37 -3.62 -3.82
CA LEU A 53 11.75 -5.04 -3.94
C LEU A 53 11.91 -5.44 -5.41
N GLU A 54 11.00 -5.03 -6.29
CA GLU A 54 11.09 -5.28 -7.74
C GLU A 54 12.30 -4.59 -8.38
N ASP A 55 12.58 -3.33 -8.02
CA ASP A 55 13.77 -2.59 -8.47
C ASP A 55 15.08 -3.25 -8.00
N SER A 56 15.08 -3.92 -6.85
CA SER A 56 16.26 -4.65 -6.33
C SER A 56 16.53 -5.98 -7.06
N ASP A 57 15.51 -6.58 -7.70
CA ASP A 57 15.64 -7.82 -8.46
C ASP A 57 16.17 -7.59 -9.90
N GLU A 58 15.93 -6.41 -10.47
CA GLU A 58 16.42 -6.04 -11.83
C GLU A 58 17.95 -5.79 -11.86
N ASP A 59 18.56 -5.39 -10.73
CA ASP A 59 20.00 -5.10 -10.65
C ASP A 59 20.91 -6.35 -10.58
N ASN A 60 20.33 -7.56 -10.41
CA ASN A 60 21.10 -8.82 -10.32
C ASN A 60 21.18 -9.63 -11.63
N SER A 61 20.61 -9.15 -12.74
CA SER A 61 20.60 -9.88 -14.03
C SER A 61 21.72 -9.50 -15.01
N GLN A 62 22.52 -8.45 -14.73
CA GLN A 62 23.53 -7.94 -15.67
C GLN A 62 24.96 -8.48 -15.47
N ASN A 63 25.23 -9.45 -14.57
CA ASN A 63 26.58 -10.01 -14.40
C ASN A 63 26.66 -11.53 -14.60
N SER A 64 26.36 -12.00 -15.82
CA SER A 64 26.76 -13.34 -16.30
C SER A 64 27.08 -13.38 -17.81
N LYS A 65 27.63 -12.28 -18.34
CA LYS A 65 28.31 -12.27 -19.65
C LYS A 65 29.61 -11.47 -19.57
N LYS A 66 30.66 -12.09 -19.02
CA LYS A 66 32.03 -11.78 -19.44
C LYS A 66 32.92 -13.01 -19.31
#